data_AF-A0A958CA10-F1
#
_entry.id   AF-A0A958CA10-F1
#
_cell.length_a   1.000
_cell.length_b   1.000
_cell.length_c   1.000
_cell.angle_alpha   90.00
_cell.angle_beta   90.00
_cell.angle_gamma   90.00
#
_symmetry.space_group_name_H-M   'P 1'
#
loop_
_entity.id
_entity.type
_entity.pdbx_description
1 polymer ?
#
loop_
_entity_poly.entity_id
_entity_poly.type
_entity_poly.pdbx_seq_one_letter_code
_entity_poly.pdbx_strand_id
1 'polypeptide(L)'
;KWAPASEADLPAQVQGLIAYRQSETAEAQALIAGDLSVRWDLLADAAKDPLVWKAIARQMGPQALRMNLNTLLRHEVLGNGKAERAMVDYVASRLADADEIRRSRQFPYQFLAAYLNAAEEVPQKIKTALHQAAEIACGNVPELPGPVIIGLDTSGSMNCPVTGHRGRGATSKMRCVDVAALFAAAILRRNPESVIIPFDTRVYQVRLDPSDSILSLSERLAKYGGGGTDCSIPLHEANTKYRTRPFAGAVLVSDNESWVYRNRAFSYGHGGATGVLAEWQTFVANQQRMGVARPKLVCIDIQPYGSTQAPERDDILNIGGFSDAVFNVVAAYLNDDTNRFVAEVESTEL
;
A
#
# COMPACT_ATOMS: atom_id res chain seq x y z
N LYS A 1 -21.54 5.37 -56.77
CA LYS A 1 -22.41 5.15 -55.58
C LYS A 1 -21.55 4.48 -54.53
N TRP A 2 -21.56 4.94 -53.29
CA TRP A 2 -20.93 4.20 -52.19
C TRP A 2 -21.82 3.00 -51.84
N ALA A 3 -21.22 1.84 -51.57
CA ALA A 3 -21.93 0.73 -50.94
C ALA A 3 -22.04 0.99 -49.42
N PRO A 4 -23.05 0.42 -48.73
CA PRO A 4 -23.01 0.33 -47.28
C PRO A 4 -21.78 -0.48 -46.84
N ALA A 5 -21.08 -0.04 -45.79
CA ALA A 5 -19.99 -0.81 -45.22
C ALA A 5 -20.52 -2.11 -44.59
N SER A 6 -19.75 -3.19 -44.73
CA SER A 6 -20.03 -4.53 -44.22
C SER A 6 -19.06 -4.90 -43.09
N GLU A 7 -19.26 -6.05 -42.45
CA GLU A 7 -18.33 -6.56 -41.43
C GLU A 7 -16.91 -6.79 -42.00
N ALA A 8 -16.82 -7.19 -43.28
CA ALA A 8 -15.54 -7.40 -43.97
C ALA A 8 -14.74 -6.10 -44.22
N ASP A 9 -15.39 -4.94 -44.12
CA ASP A 9 -14.75 -3.61 -44.24
C ASP A 9 -14.21 -3.09 -42.89
N LEU A 10 -14.48 -3.79 -41.78
CA LEU A 10 -13.99 -3.40 -40.44
C LEU A 10 -12.52 -3.78 -40.23
N PRO A 11 -11.79 -3.12 -39.31
CA PRO A 11 -10.43 -3.54 -38.94
C PRO A 11 -10.39 -4.97 -38.41
N ALA A 12 -9.34 -5.73 -38.71
CA ALA A 12 -9.23 -7.16 -38.37
C ALA A 12 -9.41 -7.48 -36.87
N GLN A 13 -9.00 -6.58 -35.97
CA GLN A 13 -9.25 -6.72 -34.53
C GLN A 13 -10.74 -6.67 -34.16
N VAL A 14 -11.53 -5.87 -34.90
CA VAL A 14 -12.99 -5.77 -34.71
C VAL A 14 -13.69 -6.98 -35.30
N GLN A 15 -13.29 -7.42 -36.50
CA GLN A 15 -13.78 -8.68 -37.09
C GLN A 15 -13.52 -9.87 -36.15
N GLY A 16 -12.30 -9.99 -35.62
CA GLY A 16 -11.95 -11.04 -34.65
C GLY A 16 -12.73 -10.94 -33.34
N LEU A 17 -13.02 -9.74 -32.84
CA LEU A 17 -13.87 -9.55 -31.65
C LEU A 17 -15.33 -9.93 -31.90
N ILE A 18 -15.85 -9.70 -33.11
CA ILE A 18 -17.19 -10.16 -33.51
C ILE A 18 -17.20 -11.69 -33.63
N ALA A 19 -16.22 -12.29 -34.31
CA ALA A 19 -16.07 -13.74 -34.41
C ALA A 19 -15.92 -14.41 -33.02
N TYR A 20 -15.18 -13.81 -32.09
CA TYR A 20 -15.08 -14.27 -30.70
C TYR A 20 -16.44 -14.29 -29.99
N ARG A 21 -17.28 -13.26 -30.21
CA ARG A 21 -18.63 -13.15 -29.63
C ARG A 21 -19.66 -14.06 -30.31
N GLN A 22 -19.49 -14.34 -31.61
CA GLN A 22 -20.37 -15.21 -32.40
C GLN A 22 -19.98 -16.70 -32.33
N SER A 23 -18.75 -17.04 -31.94
CA SER A 23 -18.25 -18.42 -31.87
C SER A 23 -19.24 -19.36 -31.17
N GLU A 24 -19.53 -20.51 -31.76
CA GLU A 24 -20.45 -21.49 -31.17
C GLU A 24 -19.78 -22.26 -30.02
N THR A 25 -18.55 -22.75 -30.23
CA THR A 25 -17.81 -23.56 -29.25
C THR A 25 -16.83 -22.75 -28.40
N ALA A 26 -16.39 -23.34 -27.28
CA ALA A 26 -15.41 -22.77 -26.38
C ALA A 26 -13.98 -22.87 -26.94
N GLU A 27 -13.66 -23.95 -27.66
CA GLU A 27 -12.35 -24.19 -28.26
C GLU A 27 -12.04 -23.17 -29.35
N ALA A 28 -13.00 -22.87 -30.22
CA ALA A 28 -12.87 -21.83 -31.23
C ALA A 28 -12.81 -20.44 -30.58
N GLN A 29 -13.63 -20.17 -29.55
CA GLN A 29 -13.60 -18.90 -28.82
C GLN A 29 -12.24 -18.68 -28.11
N ALA A 30 -11.65 -19.73 -27.53
CA ALA A 30 -10.35 -19.67 -26.86
C ALA A 30 -9.18 -19.53 -27.86
N LEU A 31 -9.28 -20.12 -29.05
CA LEU A 31 -8.31 -19.92 -30.14
C LEU A 31 -8.34 -18.48 -30.65
N ILE A 32 -9.52 -17.94 -30.96
CA ILE A 32 -9.69 -16.54 -31.41
C ILE A 32 -9.20 -15.57 -30.32
N ALA A 33 -9.44 -15.86 -29.04
CA ALA A 33 -8.86 -15.09 -27.94
C ALA A 33 -7.32 -15.17 -27.90
N GLY A 34 -6.72 -16.32 -28.20
CA GLY A 34 -5.26 -16.48 -28.26
C GLY A 34 -4.58 -15.54 -29.26
N ASP A 35 -5.20 -15.35 -30.43
CA ASP A 35 -4.66 -14.52 -31.52
C ASP A 35 -5.07 -13.03 -31.44
N LEU A 36 -6.09 -12.70 -30.65
CA LEU A 36 -6.60 -11.32 -30.51
C LEU A 36 -5.73 -10.44 -29.61
N SER A 37 -5.16 -9.38 -30.17
CA SER A 37 -4.56 -8.28 -29.40
C SER A 37 -5.59 -7.21 -29.03
N VAL A 38 -6.43 -7.48 -28.02
CA VAL A 38 -7.44 -6.54 -27.48
C VAL A 38 -7.35 -6.44 -25.95
N ARG A 39 -8.10 -5.51 -25.34
CA ARG A 39 -8.18 -5.40 -23.87
C ARG A 39 -9.06 -6.56 -23.33
N TRP A 40 -8.52 -7.31 -22.35
CA TRP A 40 -9.09 -8.58 -21.86
C TRP A 40 -10.56 -8.50 -21.41
N ASP A 41 -11.02 -7.34 -20.93
CA ASP A 41 -12.37 -7.10 -20.42
C ASP A 41 -13.42 -6.98 -21.55
N LEU A 42 -12.99 -6.72 -22.79
CA LEU A 42 -13.83 -6.81 -23.99
C LEU A 42 -14.16 -8.26 -24.38
N LEU A 43 -13.49 -9.24 -23.76
CA LEU A 43 -13.71 -10.67 -23.97
C LEU A 43 -14.47 -11.32 -22.81
N ALA A 44 -14.35 -10.76 -21.60
CA ALA A 44 -14.83 -11.32 -20.35
C ALA A 44 -16.37 -11.41 -20.24
N ASP A 45 -17.11 -10.56 -20.94
CA ASP A 45 -18.58 -10.54 -20.95
C ASP A 45 -19.20 -11.68 -21.78
N ALA A 46 -18.50 -12.16 -22.81
CA ALA A 46 -18.95 -13.21 -23.73
C ALA A 46 -18.20 -14.55 -23.58
N ALA A 47 -17.34 -14.68 -22.55
CA ALA A 47 -16.55 -15.87 -22.28
C ALA A 47 -17.40 -17.05 -21.78
N LYS A 48 -17.48 -18.12 -22.57
CA LYS A 48 -18.40 -19.26 -22.33
C LYS A 48 -18.02 -20.14 -21.13
N ASP A 49 -16.74 -20.38 -20.89
CA ASP A 49 -16.28 -21.48 -20.04
C ASP A 49 -14.87 -21.24 -19.43
N PRO A 50 -14.38 -22.14 -18.55
CA PRO A 50 -13.04 -22.09 -17.99
C PRO A 50 -11.89 -22.18 -19.02
N LEU A 51 -12.06 -22.82 -20.18
CA LEU A 51 -11.04 -22.86 -21.24
C LEU A 51 -10.81 -21.46 -21.83
N VAL A 52 -11.89 -20.76 -22.16
CA VAL A 52 -11.83 -19.38 -22.66
C VAL A 52 -11.26 -18.44 -21.60
N TRP A 53 -11.68 -18.57 -20.34
CA TRP A 53 -11.11 -17.78 -19.24
C TRP A 53 -9.62 -18.03 -19.01
N LYS A 54 -9.10 -19.24 -19.28
CA LYS A 54 -7.64 -19.53 -19.29
C LYS A 54 -6.91 -18.84 -20.43
N ALA A 55 -7.55 -18.62 -21.58
CA ALA A 55 -6.99 -17.81 -22.68
C ALA A 55 -6.96 -16.32 -22.33
N ILE A 56 -8.06 -15.76 -21.82
CA ILE A 56 -8.15 -14.37 -21.35
C ILE A 56 -7.10 -14.09 -20.26
N ALA A 57 -6.92 -15.02 -19.31
CA ALA A 57 -5.91 -14.91 -18.25
C ALA A 57 -4.45 -14.87 -18.77
N ARG A 58 -4.19 -15.28 -20.01
CA ARG A 58 -2.85 -15.15 -20.62
C ARG A 58 -2.61 -13.76 -21.22
N GLN A 59 -3.66 -13.09 -21.69
CA GLN A 59 -3.60 -11.68 -22.12
C GLN A 59 -3.49 -10.70 -20.93
N MET A 60 -4.00 -11.07 -19.75
CA MET A 60 -3.95 -10.22 -18.57
C MET A 60 -2.50 -9.89 -18.17
N GLY A 61 -2.14 -8.60 -18.19
CA GLY A 61 -0.91 -8.11 -17.57
C GLY A 61 -0.92 -8.31 -16.04
N PRO A 62 0.24 -8.20 -15.35
CA PRO A 62 0.37 -8.54 -13.92
C PRO A 62 -0.63 -7.82 -13.01
N GLN A 63 -0.93 -6.54 -13.30
CA GLN A 63 -1.92 -5.77 -12.55
C GLN A 63 -3.35 -6.33 -12.73
N ALA A 64 -3.72 -6.69 -13.97
CA ALA A 64 -5.02 -7.29 -14.25
C ALA A 64 -5.16 -8.67 -13.57
N LEU A 65 -4.10 -9.49 -13.59
CA LEU A 65 -4.04 -10.74 -12.83
C LEU A 65 -4.23 -10.50 -11.34
N ARG A 66 -3.45 -9.60 -10.72
CA ARG A 66 -3.51 -9.27 -9.29
C ARG A 66 -4.91 -8.85 -8.86
N MET A 67 -5.55 -7.98 -9.64
CA MET A 67 -6.89 -7.45 -9.33
C MET A 67 -8.02 -8.49 -9.54
N ASN A 68 -7.82 -9.51 -10.39
CA ASN A 68 -8.87 -10.45 -10.79
C ASN A 68 -8.71 -11.87 -10.24
N LEU A 69 -7.82 -12.13 -9.28
CA LEU A 69 -7.61 -13.49 -8.73
C LEU A 69 -8.91 -14.18 -8.26
N ASN A 70 -9.79 -13.47 -7.57
CA ASN A 70 -11.08 -14.00 -7.13
C ASN A 70 -12.11 -14.16 -8.28
N THR A 71 -11.88 -13.53 -9.44
CA THR A 71 -12.65 -13.75 -10.67
C THR A 71 -12.12 -14.97 -11.42
N LEU A 72 -10.80 -15.09 -11.58
CA LEU A 72 -10.14 -16.26 -12.16
C LEU A 72 -10.45 -17.55 -11.37
N LEU A 73 -10.52 -17.47 -10.05
CA LEU A 73 -11.00 -18.56 -9.19
C LEU A 73 -12.46 -18.94 -9.49
N ARG A 74 -13.37 -17.96 -9.56
CA ARG A 74 -14.81 -18.19 -9.84
C ARG A 74 -15.08 -18.77 -11.23
N HIS A 75 -14.19 -18.57 -12.19
CA HIS A 75 -14.24 -19.18 -13.53
C HIS A 75 -13.27 -20.38 -13.67
N GLU A 76 -12.93 -21.04 -12.56
CA GLU A 76 -12.19 -22.32 -12.48
C GLU A 76 -10.79 -22.31 -13.14
N VAL A 77 -10.23 -21.14 -13.43
CA VAL A 77 -8.89 -20.96 -14.02
C VAL A 77 -7.80 -21.48 -13.07
N LEU A 78 -8.06 -21.40 -11.76
CA LEU A 78 -7.11 -21.70 -10.68
C LEU A 78 -7.40 -23.02 -9.94
N GLY A 79 -8.09 -23.97 -10.58
CA GLY A 79 -8.47 -25.27 -10.01
C GLY A 79 -7.31 -26.26 -9.78
N ASN A 80 -7.66 -27.51 -9.45
CA ASN A 80 -6.71 -28.54 -9.00
C ASN A 80 -6.21 -29.51 -10.08
N GLY A 81 -6.71 -29.42 -11.32
CA GLY A 81 -6.33 -30.28 -12.44
C GLY A 81 -4.97 -29.95 -13.07
N LYS A 82 -4.58 -30.67 -14.13
CA LYS A 82 -3.24 -30.53 -14.72
C LYS A 82 -3.06 -29.21 -15.49
N ALA A 83 -4.07 -28.77 -16.22
CA ALA A 83 -4.02 -27.51 -16.97
C ALA A 83 -4.08 -26.29 -16.02
N GLU A 84 -4.86 -26.43 -14.95
CA GLU A 84 -5.08 -25.43 -13.92
C GLU A 84 -3.81 -25.23 -13.10
N ARG A 85 -3.08 -26.29 -12.73
CA ARG A 85 -1.74 -26.18 -12.11
C ARG A 85 -0.76 -25.40 -12.98
N ALA A 86 -0.73 -25.67 -14.29
CA ALA A 86 0.11 -24.91 -15.22
C ALA A 86 -0.33 -23.43 -15.34
N MET A 87 -1.62 -23.15 -15.11
CA MET A 87 -2.16 -21.79 -15.06
C MET A 87 -1.83 -21.08 -13.76
N VAL A 88 -1.92 -21.77 -12.61
CA VAL A 88 -1.47 -21.31 -11.29
C VAL A 88 0.03 -21.00 -11.28
N ASP A 89 0.83 -21.83 -11.93
CA ASP A 89 2.27 -21.64 -12.09
C ASP A 89 2.60 -20.41 -12.96
N TYR A 90 1.86 -20.19 -14.05
CA TYR A 90 1.96 -18.98 -14.87
C TYR A 90 1.55 -17.73 -14.07
N VAL A 91 0.38 -17.74 -13.41
CA VAL A 91 -0.10 -16.58 -12.65
C VAL A 91 0.84 -16.26 -11.48
N ALA A 92 1.35 -17.26 -10.76
CA ALA A 92 2.33 -17.05 -9.70
C ALA A 92 3.65 -16.46 -10.22
N SER A 93 4.19 -16.97 -11.34
CA SER A 93 5.44 -16.44 -11.92
C SER A 93 5.27 -15.03 -12.49
N ARG A 94 4.14 -14.69 -13.14
CA ARG A 94 3.84 -13.33 -13.62
C ARG A 94 3.57 -12.33 -12.49
N LEU A 95 3.13 -12.78 -11.31
CA LEU A 95 2.93 -11.91 -10.13
C LEU A 95 4.22 -11.65 -9.36
N ALA A 96 5.15 -12.61 -9.31
CA ALA A 96 6.44 -12.50 -8.64
C ALA A 96 7.62 -12.14 -9.57
N ASP A 97 7.33 -11.68 -10.80
CA ASP A 97 8.33 -11.24 -11.77
C ASP A 97 9.03 -9.98 -11.26
N ALA A 98 10.26 -10.15 -10.75
CA ALA A 98 10.98 -9.09 -10.06
C ALA A 98 11.33 -7.90 -10.97
N ASP A 99 11.46 -8.10 -12.28
CA ASP A 99 11.81 -7.03 -13.22
C ASP A 99 10.56 -6.30 -13.70
N GLU A 100 9.41 -6.96 -13.81
CA GLU A 100 8.13 -6.27 -13.98
C GLU A 100 7.67 -5.53 -12.72
N ILE A 101 7.92 -6.05 -11.51
CA ILE A 101 7.66 -5.32 -10.26
C ILE A 101 8.50 -4.03 -10.20
N ARG A 102 9.81 -4.11 -10.50
CA ARG A 102 10.69 -2.93 -10.57
C ARG A 102 10.24 -1.93 -11.64
N ARG A 103 10.03 -2.41 -12.87
CA ARG A 103 9.66 -1.58 -14.03
C ARG A 103 8.30 -0.91 -13.89
N SER A 104 7.33 -1.60 -13.29
CA SER A 104 5.97 -1.06 -13.10
C SER A 104 5.87 -0.01 -11.98
N ARG A 105 6.94 0.15 -11.18
CA ARG A 105 6.96 1.01 -9.98
C ARG A 105 5.81 0.71 -9.01
N GLN A 106 5.27 -0.50 -9.02
CA GLN A 106 4.27 -0.92 -8.05
C GLN A 106 4.93 -1.02 -6.66
N PHE A 107 4.25 -0.43 -5.68
CA PHE A 107 4.66 -0.37 -4.29
C PHE A 107 3.96 -1.48 -3.49
N PRO A 108 4.42 -1.79 -2.26
CA PRO A 108 4.07 -3.06 -1.60
C PRO A 108 2.62 -3.12 -1.07
N TYR A 109 1.90 -2.00 -0.96
CA TYR A 109 0.50 -1.97 -0.52
C TYR A 109 -0.41 -2.75 -1.47
N GLN A 110 -0.26 -2.57 -2.79
CA GLN A 110 -1.09 -3.26 -3.77
C GLN A 110 -0.97 -4.79 -3.69
N PHE A 111 0.22 -5.31 -3.47
CA PHE A 111 0.45 -6.75 -3.34
C PHE A 111 -0.08 -7.29 -2.01
N LEU A 112 0.14 -6.59 -0.89
CA LEU A 112 -0.38 -6.99 0.42
C LEU A 112 -1.92 -6.92 0.48
N ALA A 113 -2.53 -5.86 -0.08
CA ALA A 113 -3.98 -5.74 -0.19
C ALA A 113 -4.58 -6.87 -1.05
N ALA A 114 -3.91 -7.28 -2.13
CA ALA A 114 -4.33 -8.43 -2.93
C ALA A 114 -4.18 -9.76 -2.18
N TYR A 115 -3.10 -9.95 -1.41
CA TYR A 115 -2.89 -11.12 -0.56
C TYR A 115 -4.01 -11.27 0.47
N LEU A 116 -4.32 -10.20 1.21
CA LEU A 116 -5.35 -10.21 2.26
C LEU A 116 -6.76 -10.41 1.68
N ASN A 117 -7.07 -9.78 0.53
CA ASN A 117 -8.38 -9.88 -0.11
C ASN A 117 -8.57 -11.10 -1.02
N ALA A 118 -7.55 -11.94 -1.21
CA ALA A 118 -7.71 -13.24 -1.85
C ALA A 118 -8.74 -14.12 -1.08
N ALA A 119 -9.51 -14.92 -1.82
CA ALA A 119 -10.38 -15.94 -1.23
C ALA A 119 -9.55 -17.07 -0.60
N GLU A 120 -10.14 -17.89 0.27
CA GLU A 120 -9.40 -18.94 0.99
C GLU A 120 -8.90 -20.03 0.02
N GLU A 121 -9.70 -20.31 -0.99
CA GLU A 121 -9.53 -21.30 -2.04
C GLU A 121 -8.53 -20.85 -3.13
N VAL A 122 -8.10 -19.58 -3.16
CA VAL A 122 -7.01 -19.14 -4.05
C VAL A 122 -5.73 -19.92 -3.69
N PRO A 123 -5.12 -20.67 -4.64
CA PRO A 123 -4.01 -21.58 -4.35
C PRO A 123 -2.84 -20.92 -3.61
N GLN A 124 -2.30 -21.60 -2.61
CA GLN A 124 -1.24 -21.07 -1.76
C GLN A 124 0.00 -20.61 -2.54
N LYS A 125 0.33 -21.24 -3.69
CA LYS A 125 1.44 -20.79 -4.55
C LYS A 125 1.26 -19.35 -5.06
N ILE A 126 0.02 -18.92 -5.34
CA ILE A 126 -0.28 -17.53 -5.72
C ILE A 126 -0.22 -16.62 -4.49
N LYS A 127 -0.68 -17.06 -3.31
CA LYS A 127 -0.56 -16.30 -2.06
C LYS A 127 0.91 -16.05 -1.69
N THR A 128 1.75 -17.07 -1.78
CA THR A 128 3.22 -16.93 -1.61
C THR A 128 3.83 -16.00 -2.67
N ALA A 129 3.39 -16.06 -3.93
CA ALA A 129 3.85 -15.15 -4.97
C ALA A 129 3.47 -13.68 -4.70
N LEU A 130 2.24 -13.40 -4.24
CA LEU A 130 1.82 -12.06 -3.82
C LEU A 130 2.63 -11.55 -2.62
N HIS A 131 2.90 -12.41 -1.65
CA HIS A 131 3.76 -12.08 -0.52
C HIS A 131 5.17 -11.71 -1.00
N GLN A 132 5.81 -12.57 -1.79
CA GLN A 132 7.13 -12.31 -2.39
C GLN A 132 7.14 -11.02 -3.22
N ALA A 133 6.07 -10.74 -3.97
CA ALA A 133 5.94 -9.52 -4.76
C ALA A 133 5.84 -8.27 -3.88
N ALA A 134 5.14 -8.32 -2.74
CA ALA A 134 5.16 -7.24 -1.74
C ALA A 134 6.58 -7.02 -1.19
N GLU A 135 7.30 -8.10 -0.84
CA GLU A 135 8.66 -7.97 -0.31
C GLU A 135 9.66 -7.41 -1.33
N ILE A 136 9.50 -7.74 -2.63
CA ILE A 136 10.28 -7.16 -3.74
C ILE A 136 9.88 -5.69 -3.97
N ALA A 137 8.60 -5.35 -3.89
CA ALA A 137 8.08 -4.00 -4.10
C ALA A 137 8.54 -3.00 -3.02
N CYS A 138 8.92 -3.45 -1.82
CA CYS A 138 9.66 -2.62 -0.86
C CYS A 138 10.99 -2.07 -1.44
N GLY A 139 11.57 -2.72 -2.45
CA GLY A 139 12.74 -2.21 -3.17
C GLY A 139 12.46 -0.98 -4.04
N ASN A 140 11.21 -0.76 -4.46
CA ASN A 140 10.78 0.40 -5.25
C ASN A 140 10.56 1.66 -4.39
N VAL A 141 10.52 1.51 -3.07
CA VAL A 141 10.34 2.60 -2.12
C VAL A 141 11.55 3.53 -2.19
N PRO A 142 11.35 4.87 -2.25
CA PRO A 142 12.47 5.82 -2.25
C PRO A 142 13.37 5.70 -1.02
N GLU A 143 14.64 6.03 -1.22
CA GLU A 143 15.59 6.27 -0.13
C GLU A 143 15.32 7.66 0.48
N LEU A 144 15.51 7.78 1.79
CA LEU A 144 15.34 9.03 2.52
C LEU A 144 16.72 9.72 2.67
N PRO A 145 16.79 11.05 2.87
CA PRO A 145 18.07 11.77 3.00
C PRO A 145 18.86 11.41 4.26
N GLY A 146 18.30 10.57 5.13
CA GLY A 146 18.98 10.02 6.30
C GLY A 146 18.04 9.14 7.13
N PRO A 147 18.53 8.61 8.27
CA PRO A 147 17.70 7.84 9.20
C PRO A 147 16.53 8.67 9.73
N VAL A 148 15.38 8.04 9.98
CA VAL A 148 14.20 8.71 10.57
C VAL A 148 13.72 8.01 11.84
N ILE A 149 13.01 8.74 12.68
CA ILE A 149 12.13 8.16 13.71
C ILE A 149 10.81 7.78 13.03
N ILE A 150 10.28 6.59 13.32
CA ILE A 150 8.98 6.12 12.81
C ILE A 150 8.10 5.75 14.01
N GLY A 151 7.24 6.66 14.45
CA GLY A 151 6.21 6.39 15.44
C GLY A 151 5.08 5.58 14.81
N LEU A 152 4.87 4.34 15.25
CA LEU A 152 3.76 3.50 14.79
C LEU A 152 2.71 3.36 15.88
N ASP A 153 1.51 3.85 15.60
CA ASP A 153 0.38 3.67 16.49
C ASP A 153 -0.02 2.18 16.53
N THR A 154 -0.30 1.68 17.74
CA THR A 154 -0.77 0.31 18.03
C THR A 154 -2.00 0.32 18.94
N SER A 155 -2.61 1.48 19.16
CA SER A 155 -3.82 1.67 19.96
C SER A 155 -5.03 0.85 19.45
N GLY A 156 -6.12 0.85 20.22
CA GLY A 156 -7.31 0.05 19.92
C GLY A 156 -7.91 0.32 18.54
N SER A 157 -7.91 1.57 18.10
CA SER A 157 -8.42 2.02 16.79
C SER A 157 -7.72 1.34 15.63
N MET A 158 -6.39 1.21 15.70
CA MET A 158 -5.52 0.70 14.62
C MET A 158 -5.84 -0.73 14.15
N ASN A 159 -6.68 -1.47 14.87
CA ASN A 159 -7.23 -2.75 14.42
C ASN A 159 -8.42 -2.63 13.44
N CYS A 160 -8.93 -1.44 13.17
CA CYS A 160 -10.08 -1.23 12.29
C CYS A 160 -9.70 -1.30 10.79
N PRO A 161 -10.65 -1.65 9.90
CA PRO A 161 -10.41 -1.70 8.45
C PRO A 161 -9.99 -0.36 7.86
N VAL A 162 -8.90 -0.30 7.08
CA VAL A 162 -8.33 0.91 6.44
C VAL A 162 -9.37 1.76 5.71
N THR A 163 -10.41 1.13 5.16
CA THR A 163 -11.50 1.78 4.43
C THR A 163 -12.51 2.53 5.31
N GLY A 164 -12.36 2.48 6.64
CA GLY A 164 -13.38 2.80 7.63
C GLY A 164 -14.52 1.76 7.68
N HIS A 165 -15.44 1.94 8.63
CA HIS A 165 -16.67 1.14 8.75
C HIS A 165 -17.70 1.52 7.68
N ARG A 166 -17.53 1.01 6.45
CA ARG A 166 -18.36 1.32 5.29
C ARG A 166 -19.77 0.69 5.27
N GLY A 167 -20.54 0.75 6.36
CA GLY A 167 -21.99 0.49 6.41
C GLY A 167 -22.52 -0.71 5.61
N ARG A 168 -22.96 -0.48 4.35
CA ARG A 168 -23.46 -1.50 3.40
C ARG A 168 -22.48 -1.92 2.29
N GLY A 169 -21.29 -1.33 2.24
CA GLY A 169 -20.21 -1.69 1.32
C GLY A 169 -19.26 -2.73 1.92
N ALA A 170 -18.41 -3.31 1.07
CA ALA A 170 -17.32 -4.16 1.55
C ALA A 170 -16.30 -3.31 2.33
N THR A 171 -15.99 -3.72 3.56
CA THR A 171 -14.83 -3.26 4.31
C THR A 171 -13.57 -4.00 3.86
N SER A 172 -12.42 -3.34 3.89
CA SER A 172 -11.15 -4.02 3.61
C SER A 172 -10.82 -5.05 4.68
N LYS A 173 -10.25 -6.19 4.29
CA LYS A 173 -9.61 -7.12 5.25
C LYS A 173 -8.30 -6.58 5.83
N MET A 174 -7.75 -5.50 5.25
CA MET A 174 -6.55 -4.82 5.73
C MET A 174 -6.89 -3.76 6.77
N ARG A 175 -6.16 -3.77 7.89
CA ARG A 175 -6.35 -2.86 9.04
C ARG A 175 -5.29 -1.74 9.03
N CYS A 176 -5.51 -0.68 9.79
CA CYS A 176 -4.53 0.42 9.92
C CYS A 176 -3.16 -0.07 10.42
N VAL A 177 -3.12 -1.03 11.35
CA VAL A 177 -1.87 -1.65 11.82
C VAL A 177 -1.16 -2.45 10.72
N ASP A 178 -1.87 -3.03 9.74
CA ASP A 178 -1.26 -3.69 8.58
C ASP A 178 -0.58 -2.66 7.64
N VAL A 179 -1.16 -1.46 7.53
CA VAL A 179 -0.58 -0.32 6.78
C VAL A 179 0.62 0.27 7.51
N ALA A 180 0.53 0.47 8.83
CA ALA A 180 1.63 0.96 9.64
C ALA A 180 2.84 -0.01 9.61
N ALA A 181 2.59 -1.31 9.71
CA ALA A 181 3.59 -2.37 9.56
C ALA A 181 4.25 -2.33 8.17
N LEU A 182 3.44 -2.25 7.10
CA LEU A 182 3.90 -2.14 5.72
C LEU A 182 4.82 -0.95 5.52
N PHE A 183 4.39 0.24 5.95
CA PHE A 183 5.17 1.48 5.82
C PHE A 183 6.51 1.37 6.56
N ALA A 184 6.49 0.82 7.78
CA ALA A 184 7.69 0.62 8.59
C ALA A 184 8.69 -0.37 7.97
N ALA A 185 8.23 -1.54 7.49
CA ALA A 185 9.09 -2.51 6.83
C ALA A 185 9.72 -1.94 5.54
N ALA A 186 8.91 -1.21 4.75
CA ALA A 186 9.35 -0.51 3.55
C ALA A 186 10.47 0.51 3.83
N ILE A 187 10.25 1.44 4.78
CA ILE A 187 11.25 2.46 5.11
C ILE A 187 12.49 1.85 5.78
N LEU A 188 12.34 0.88 6.68
CA LEU A 188 13.47 0.25 7.38
C LEU A 188 14.39 -0.50 6.41
N ARG A 189 13.85 -1.20 5.40
CA ARG A 189 14.69 -1.90 4.40
C ARG A 189 15.45 -0.96 3.48
N ARG A 190 14.92 0.23 3.20
CA ARG A 190 15.63 1.29 2.46
C ARG A 190 16.59 2.08 3.33
N ASN A 191 16.31 2.21 4.63
CA ASN A 191 17.00 3.11 5.56
C ASN A 191 17.24 2.39 6.92
N PRO A 192 18.13 1.38 6.99
CA PRO A 192 18.21 0.42 8.11
C PRO A 192 18.61 1.02 9.46
N GLU A 193 19.21 2.22 9.48
CA GLU A 193 19.52 2.97 10.71
C GLU A 193 18.29 3.64 11.36
N SER A 194 17.14 3.69 10.65
CA SER A 194 15.91 4.29 11.15
C SER A 194 15.35 3.57 12.38
N VAL A 195 14.68 4.30 13.27
CA VAL A 195 14.14 3.75 14.52
C VAL A 195 12.63 3.71 14.47
N ILE A 196 12.08 2.50 14.45
CA ILE A 196 10.65 2.28 14.67
C ILE A 196 10.36 2.30 16.17
N ILE A 197 9.33 3.05 16.57
CA ILE A 197 8.86 3.19 17.95
C ILE A 197 7.35 2.89 17.97
N PRO A 198 6.94 1.64 18.22
CA PRO A 198 5.53 1.29 18.37
C PRO A 198 4.98 1.83 19.70
N PHE A 199 3.80 2.43 19.70
CA PHE A 199 3.25 3.12 20.87
C PHE A 199 1.72 3.04 20.98
N ASP A 200 1.21 3.30 22.18
CA ASP A 200 -0.20 3.63 22.46
C ASP A 200 -0.28 4.82 23.46
N THR A 201 -0.46 4.58 24.76
CA THR A 201 -0.14 5.52 25.85
C THR A 201 1.23 5.22 26.48
N ARG A 202 2.01 4.30 25.91
CA ARG A 202 3.41 3.99 26.26
C ARG A 202 4.19 3.47 25.04
N VAL A 203 5.52 3.40 25.14
CA VAL A 203 6.38 2.73 24.14
C VAL A 203 6.36 1.21 24.33
N TYR A 204 6.28 0.46 23.23
CA TYR A 204 6.51 -0.98 23.19
C TYR A 204 7.90 -1.31 22.64
N GLN A 205 8.72 -2.01 23.43
CA GLN A 205 10.06 -2.46 23.00
C GLN A 205 9.94 -3.73 22.14
N VAL A 206 9.52 -3.55 20.88
CA VAL A 206 9.45 -4.63 19.88
C VAL A 206 10.84 -4.84 19.27
N ARG A 207 11.28 -6.10 19.16
CA ARG A 207 12.46 -6.44 18.34
C ARG A 207 12.03 -6.52 16.88
N LEU A 208 12.69 -5.72 16.05
CA LEU A 208 12.37 -5.48 14.65
C LEU A 208 13.63 -5.71 13.82
N ASP A 209 13.59 -6.67 12.91
CA ASP A 209 14.70 -7.01 12.03
C ASP A 209 14.35 -6.54 10.60
N PRO A 210 15.24 -5.89 9.84
CA PRO A 210 14.97 -5.51 8.44
C PRO A 210 14.60 -6.70 7.53
N SER A 211 14.99 -7.92 7.90
CA SER A 211 14.66 -9.18 7.20
C SER A 211 13.31 -9.79 7.58
N ASP A 212 12.62 -9.26 8.61
CA ASP A 212 11.26 -9.68 8.95
C ASP A 212 10.30 -9.45 7.78
N SER A 213 9.31 -10.34 7.62
CA SER A 213 8.25 -10.15 6.63
C SER A 213 7.23 -9.08 7.07
N ILE A 214 6.57 -8.44 6.11
CA ILE A 214 5.54 -7.43 6.41
C ILE A 214 4.41 -8.05 7.26
N LEU A 215 4.04 -9.29 6.98
CA LEU A 215 3.03 -10.03 7.75
C LEU A 215 3.50 -10.34 9.17
N SER A 216 4.73 -10.83 9.37
CA SER A 216 5.22 -11.13 10.73
C SER A 216 5.37 -9.85 11.54
N LEU A 217 5.67 -8.72 10.90
CA LEU A 217 5.67 -7.40 11.52
C LEU A 217 4.27 -6.98 11.96
N SER A 218 3.26 -7.01 11.07
CA SER A 218 1.89 -6.65 11.44
C SER A 218 1.33 -7.55 12.53
N GLU A 219 1.54 -8.87 12.42
CA GLU A 219 1.12 -9.83 13.45
C GLU A 219 1.81 -9.63 14.80
N ARG A 220 2.98 -8.98 14.86
CA ARG A 220 3.60 -8.58 16.13
C ARG A 220 3.03 -7.27 16.61
N LEU A 221 2.98 -6.23 15.77
CA LEU A 221 2.46 -4.91 16.14
C LEU A 221 1.01 -4.98 16.66
N ALA A 222 0.15 -5.78 16.01
CA ALA A 222 -1.22 -6.01 16.43
C ALA A 222 -1.39 -6.84 17.72
N LYS A 223 -0.31 -7.35 18.33
CA LYS A 223 -0.32 -7.98 19.67
C LYS A 223 0.10 -6.99 20.77
N TYR A 224 0.55 -5.79 20.41
CA TYR A 224 0.82 -4.69 21.32
C TYR A 224 -0.33 -3.69 21.30
N GLY A 225 -0.34 -2.79 22.28
CA GLY A 225 -1.31 -1.71 22.36
C GLY A 225 -2.71 -2.14 22.80
N GLY A 226 -3.73 -1.63 22.12
CA GLY A 226 -5.14 -1.75 22.52
C GLY A 226 -5.62 -0.73 23.56
N GLY A 227 -4.75 0.18 24.02
CA GLY A 227 -5.14 1.36 24.80
C GLY A 227 -5.68 2.50 23.92
N GLY A 228 -5.83 3.68 24.54
CA GLY A 228 -5.88 4.95 23.79
C GLY A 228 -4.48 5.40 23.36
N THR A 229 -4.36 6.64 22.86
CA THR A 229 -3.17 7.06 22.09
C THR A 229 -2.61 8.40 22.55
N ASP A 230 -1.28 8.49 22.66
CA ASP A 230 -0.53 9.74 22.76
C ASP A 230 0.67 9.75 21.81
N CYS A 231 0.52 10.43 20.67
CA CYS A 231 1.54 10.50 19.62
C CYS A 231 2.74 11.40 19.96
N SER A 232 2.80 12.03 21.14
CA SER A 232 4.03 12.71 21.60
C SER A 232 5.12 11.71 22.02
N ILE A 233 4.72 10.49 22.38
CA ILE A 233 5.59 9.45 22.94
C ILE A 233 6.77 9.06 22.04
N PRO A 234 6.62 8.86 20.71
CA PRO A 234 7.77 8.58 19.82
C PRO A 234 8.80 9.71 19.77
N LEU A 235 8.35 10.97 19.83
CA LEU A 235 9.25 12.13 19.86
C LEU A 235 9.94 12.23 21.23
N HIS A 236 9.24 11.93 22.32
CA HIS A 236 9.82 11.87 23.67
C HIS A 236 10.88 10.77 23.82
N GLU A 237 10.62 9.54 23.34
CA GLU A 237 11.61 8.44 23.30
C GLU A 237 12.81 8.83 22.42
N ALA A 238 12.61 9.56 21.31
CA ALA A 238 13.70 10.12 20.52
C ALA A 238 14.53 11.17 21.28
N ASN A 239 13.87 12.11 21.95
CA ASN A 239 14.49 13.20 22.73
C ASN A 239 15.23 12.73 23.99
N THR A 240 14.93 11.53 24.49
CA THR A 240 15.53 10.97 25.70
C THR A 240 16.55 9.87 25.39
N LYS A 241 16.13 8.80 24.70
CA LYS A 241 16.91 7.58 24.48
C LYS A 241 17.79 7.66 23.23
N TYR A 242 17.34 8.34 22.18
CA TYR A 242 18.06 8.46 20.90
C TYR A 242 18.66 9.85 20.67
N ARG A 243 18.71 10.70 21.70
CA ARG A 243 19.15 12.11 21.68
C ARG A 243 20.56 12.38 21.15
N THR A 244 21.39 11.33 21.02
CA THR A 244 22.76 11.40 20.47
C THR A 244 22.90 10.75 19.09
N ARG A 245 21.77 10.50 18.38
CA ARG A 245 21.76 10.03 16.99
C ARG A 245 21.15 11.09 16.07
N PRO A 246 21.77 11.38 14.91
CA PRO A 246 21.20 12.30 13.93
C PRO A 246 20.08 11.62 13.16
N PHE A 247 18.97 12.33 12.95
CA PHE A 247 17.83 11.89 12.15
C PHE A 247 17.39 13.01 11.20
N ALA A 248 17.09 12.67 9.95
CA ALA A 248 16.55 13.62 8.97
C ALA A 248 15.15 14.14 9.35
N GLY A 249 14.41 13.40 10.16
CA GLY A 249 13.07 13.75 10.57
C GLY A 249 12.37 12.66 11.40
N ALA A 250 11.08 12.85 11.57
CA ALA A 250 10.18 11.87 12.17
C ALA A 250 8.94 11.66 11.28
N VAL A 251 8.45 10.43 11.24
CA VAL A 251 7.16 10.07 10.64
C VAL A 251 6.29 9.46 11.73
N LEU A 252 5.07 9.95 11.89
CA LEU A 252 4.06 9.40 12.80
C LEU A 252 2.95 8.77 11.94
N VAL A 253 2.53 7.55 12.27
CA VAL A 253 1.49 6.81 11.53
C VAL A 253 0.37 6.38 12.49
N SER A 254 -0.84 6.87 12.29
CA SER A 254 -2.03 6.69 13.15
C SER A 254 -3.33 6.71 12.32
N ASP A 255 -4.51 6.56 12.93
CA ASP A 255 -5.84 6.53 12.26
C ASP A 255 -6.89 7.46 12.91
N ASN A 256 -6.46 8.69 13.21
CA ASN A 256 -7.23 9.85 13.69
C ASN A 256 -7.93 9.75 15.07
N GLU A 257 -8.08 8.59 15.71
CA GLU A 257 -8.67 8.52 17.06
C GLU A 257 -7.80 9.19 18.16
N SER A 258 -6.53 9.45 17.88
CA SER A 258 -5.50 9.95 18.80
C SER A 258 -5.53 11.46 19.10
N TRP A 259 -6.62 12.16 18.77
CA TRP A 259 -6.60 13.64 18.65
C TRP A 259 -7.60 14.39 19.53
N VAL A 260 -8.90 14.09 19.46
CA VAL A 260 -9.94 14.86 20.18
C VAL A 260 -10.92 13.96 20.91
N TYR A 261 -10.54 13.48 22.09
CA TYR A 261 -11.50 12.89 23.02
C TYR A 261 -12.02 13.93 24.03
N ARG A 262 -13.24 14.43 23.80
CA ARG A 262 -14.00 15.30 24.71
C ARG A 262 -13.32 16.64 25.10
N ASN A 263 -12.90 17.43 24.11
CA ASN A 263 -12.36 18.80 24.29
C ASN A 263 -11.18 18.90 25.29
N ARG A 264 -10.36 17.85 25.41
CA ARG A 264 -9.10 17.87 26.16
C ARG A 264 -8.03 17.08 25.40
N ALA A 265 -6.88 17.70 25.20
CA ALA A 265 -5.67 16.97 24.85
C ALA A 265 -5.23 16.08 26.03
N PHE A 266 -4.65 14.91 25.76
CA PHE A 266 -4.11 14.03 26.80
C PHE A 266 -2.94 14.68 27.58
N SER A 267 -2.18 15.54 26.90
CA SER A 267 -1.16 16.41 27.48
C SER A 267 -1.19 17.80 26.84
N TYR A 268 -1.13 18.84 27.66
CA TYR A 268 -0.94 20.23 27.23
C TYR A 268 0.53 20.61 27.43
N GLY A 269 1.19 21.04 26.36
CA GLY A 269 2.47 21.74 26.46
C GLY A 269 2.31 23.13 27.09
N HIS A 270 3.40 23.70 27.60
CA HIS A 270 3.40 25.12 28.01
C HIS A 270 2.93 26.02 26.87
N GLY A 271 2.07 26.99 27.19
CA GLY A 271 1.48 27.90 26.20
C GLY A 271 0.26 27.36 25.43
N GLY A 272 -0.20 26.14 25.70
CA GLY A 272 -1.40 25.57 25.07
C GLY A 272 -1.14 24.81 23.76
N ALA A 273 0.12 24.56 23.41
CA ALA A 273 0.48 23.67 22.32
C ALA A 273 0.10 22.20 22.64
N THR A 274 -0.14 21.40 21.61
CA THR A 274 -0.29 19.94 21.75
C THR A 274 1.03 19.30 22.21
N GLY A 275 0.99 18.18 22.93
CA GLY A 275 2.20 17.49 23.40
C GLY A 275 3.20 17.16 22.27
N VAL A 276 2.68 16.78 21.08
CA VAL A 276 3.49 16.56 19.87
C VAL A 276 4.28 17.81 19.47
N LEU A 277 3.67 19.00 19.48
CA LEU A 277 4.37 20.24 19.09
C LEU A 277 5.49 20.62 20.08
N ALA A 278 5.33 20.32 21.37
CA ALA A 278 6.35 20.58 22.38
C ALA A 278 7.56 19.61 22.26
N GLU A 279 7.29 18.31 22.09
CA GLU A 279 8.35 17.33 21.84
C GLU A 279 8.99 17.52 20.45
N TRP A 280 8.24 17.96 19.44
CA TRP A 280 8.76 18.28 18.11
C TRP A 280 9.75 19.46 18.15
N GLN A 281 9.41 20.56 18.81
CA GLN A 281 10.33 21.70 18.99
C GLN A 281 11.62 21.29 19.72
N THR A 282 11.49 20.42 20.72
CA THR A 282 12.64 19.84 21.45
C THR A 282 13.51 18.97 20.54
N PHE A 283 12.88 18.15 19.68
CA PHE A 283 13.57 17.32 18.69
C PHE A 283 14.31 18.15 17.64
N VAL A 284 13.64 19.15 17.04
CA VAL A 284 14.26 20.07 16.07
C VAL A 284 15.48 20.77 16.68
N ALA A 285 15.35 21.31 17.89
CA ALA A 285 16.45 21.97 18.58
C ALA A 285 17.62 21.02 18.91
N ASN A 286 17.36 19.74 19.18
CA ASN A 286 18.41 18.73 19.37
C ASN A 286 19.10 18.36 18.04
N GLN A 287 18.31 18.07 17.00
CA GLN A 287 18.83 17.65 15.69
C GLN A 287 19.61 18.77 14.98
N GLN A 288 19.20 20.03 15.10
CA GLN A 288 19.98 21.18 14.61
C GLN A 288 21.34 21.31 15.32
N ARG A 289 21.42 21.02 16.62
CA ARG A 289 22.70 20.98 17.36
C ARG A 289 23.59 19.80 16.96
N MET A 290 23.04 18.81 16.26
CA MET A 290 23.77 17.70 15.62
C MET A 290 24.10 17.95 14.14
N GLY A 291 23.77 19.13 13.60
CA GLY A 291 24.06 19.52 12.21
C GLY A 291 22.95 19.19 11.20
N VAL A 292 21.80 18.65 11.62
CA VAL A 292 20.63 18.46 10.75
C VAL A 292 19.96 19.82 10.55
N ALA A 293 20.21 20.47 9.40
CA ALA A 293 19.78 21.84 9.16
C ALA A 293 18.25 22.04 9.20
N ARG A 294 17.49 21.08 8.66
CA ARG A 294 16.03 21.12 8.53
C ARG A 294 15.40 19.77 8.89
N PRO A 295 15.29 19.43 10.19
CA PRO A 295 14.53 18.26 10.62
C PRO A 295 13.05 18.46 10.27
N LYS A 296 12.38 17.44 9.74
CA LYS A 296 10.99 17.52 9.28
C LYS A 296 10.08 16.45 9.90
N LEU A 297 8.82 16.80 10.14
CA LEU A 297 7.80 15.92 10.67
C LEU A 297 6.77 15.59 9.57
N VAL A 298 6.41 14.31 9.45
CA VAL A 298 5.27 13.89 8.63
C VAL A 298 4.26 13.12 9.50
N CYS A 299 3.02 13.59 9.55
CA CYS A 299 1.91 12.90 10.19
C CYS A 299 1.07 12.21 9.11
N ILE A 300 1.16 10.88 9.03
CA ILE A 300 0.33 10.03 8.17
C ILE A 300 -0.89 9.59 8.98
N ASP A 301 -2.05 10.03 8.54
CA ASP A 301 -3.35 9.63 9.08
C ASP A 301 -4.05 8.69 8.10
N ILE A 302 -4.15 7.42 8.45
CA ILE A 302 -4.71 6.37 7.60
C ILE A 302 -6.22 6.58 7.36
N GLN A 303 -6.94 7.24 8.27
CA GLN A 303 -8.38 7.47 8.18
C GLN A 303 -8.77 8.92 8.51
N PRO A 304 -8.76 9.83 7.51
CA PRO A 304 -9.07 11.24 7.71
C PRO A 304 -10.54 11.48 8.11
N TYR A 305 -10.77 11.50 9.43
CA TYR A 305 -12.02 11.89 10.08
C TYR A 305 -12.14 13.41 10.33
N GLY A 306 -11.15 14.20 9.90
CA GLY A 306 -11.21 15.67 9.83
C GLY A 306 -10.40 16.44 10.88
N SER A 307 -9.67 15.76 11.76
CA SER A 307 -8.75 16.41 12.72
C SER A 307 -7.34 16.58 12.16
N THR A 308 -6.61 17.58 12.65
CA THR A 308 -5.16 17.78 12.43
C THR A 308 -4.56 18.41 13.70
N GLN A 309 -3.35 18.01 14.09
CA GLN A 309 -2.81 18.19 15.46
C GLN A 309 -1.67 19.21 15.53
N ALA A 310 -0.96 19.30 14.42
CA ALA A 310 0.04 20.30 14.11
C ALA A 310 -0.48 21.01 12.85
N PRO A 311 -0.80 22.32 12.92
CA PRO A 311 -1.18 23.06 11.72
C PRO A 311 -0.02 23.00 10.72
N GLU A 312 -0.34 22.93 9.44
CA GLU A 312 0.66 22.82 8.36
C GLU A 312 1.68 23.95 8.44
N ARG A 313 2.95 23.56 8.30
CA ARG A 313 4.12 24.43 8.44
C ARG A 313 5.24 23.91 7.53
N ASP A 314 6.19 24.77 7.22
CA ASP A 314 7.40 24.43 6.44
C ASP A 314 8.15 23.18 6.98
N ASP A 315 8.07 22.93 8.30
CA ASP A 315 8.66 21.77 9.00
C ASP A 315 7.68 20.65 9.39
N ILE A 316 6.36 20.79 9.14
CA ILE A 316 5.35 19.77 9.45
C ILE A 316 4.34 19.57 8.31
N LEU A 317 4.34 18.36 7.74
CA LEU A 317 3.38 17.88 6.73
C LEU A 317 2.34 16.95 7.36
N ASN A 318 1.06 17.12 7.01
CA ASN A 318 0.00 16.15 7.28
C ASN A 318 -0.39 15.43 5.98
N ILE A 319 -0.66 14.12 6.04
CA ILE A 319 -1.09 13.30 4.90
C ILE A 319 -2.35 12.53 5.31
N GLY A 320 -3.47 12.78 4.62
CA GLY A 320 -4.74 12.09 4.85
C GLY A 320 -4.92 10.88 3.91
N GLY A 321 -5.29 9.74 4.49
CA GLY A 321 -5.43 8.46 3.81
C GLY A 321 -4.11 7.71 3.63
N PHE A 322 -4.17 6.51 3.04
CA PHE A 322 -2.97 5.77 2.67
C PHE A 322 -3.06 5.20 1.25
N SER A 323 -2.01 5.45 0.47
CA SER A 323 -1.80 4.92 -0.86
C SER A 323 -0.29 4.74 -1.11
N ASP A 324 0.06 4.15 -2.23
CA ASP A 324 1.46 3.99 -2.65
C ASP A 324 2.19 5.33 -2.86
N ALA A 325 1.47 6.39 -3.21
CA ALA A 325 2.05 7.72 -3.43
C ALA A 325 2.63 8.33 -2.14
N VAL A 326 2.12 7.93 -0.97
CA VAL A 326 2.59 8.42 0.34
C VAL A 326 4.10 8.21 0.52
N PHE A 327 4.67 7.12 0.00
CA PHE A 327 6.11 6.89 0.03
C PHE A 327 6.92 7.93 -0.76
N ASN A 328 6.41 8.36 -1.93
CA ASN A 328 7.04 9.42 -2.72
C ASN A 328 6.85 10.79 -2.06
N VAL A 329 5.65 11.10 -1.57
CA VAL A 329 5.34 12.37 -0.92
C VAL A 329 6.20 12.58 0.32
N VAL A 330 6.32 11.56 1.19
CA VAL A 330 7.25 11.56 2.35
C VAL A 330 8.69 11.82 1.89
N ALA A 331 9.16 11.09 0.87
CA ALA A 331 10.54 11.20 0.41
C ALA A 331 10.85 12.56 -0.23
N ALA A 332 9.97 13.09 -1.08
CA ALA A 332 10.13 14.41 -1.70
C ALA A 332 10.14 15.52 -0.64
N TYR A 333 9.20 15.45 0.32
CA TYR A 333 9.12 16.40 1.42
C TYR A 333 10.37 16.39 2.31
N LEU A 334 10.86 15.21 2.72
CA LEU A 334 12.08 15.08 3.52
C LEU A 334 13.34 15.55 2.77
N ASN A 335 13.40 15.41 1.44
CA ASN A 335 14.50 15.89 0.60
C ASN A 335 14.45 17.39 0.24
N ASP A 336 13.46 18.16 0.72
CA ASP A 336 13.21 19.54 0.30
C ASP A 336 12.91 19.71 -1.21
N ASP A 337 12.53 18.64 -1.91
CA ASP A 337 12.21 18.65 -3.35
C ASP A 337 10.78 19.17 -3.60
N THR A 338 10.62 20.50 -3.56
CA THR A 338 9.32 21.18 -3.71
C THR A 338 8.65 20.88 -5.05
N ASN A 339 9.43 20.79 -6.13
CA ASN A 339 8.88 20.56 -7.47
C ASN A 339 8.28 19.16 -7.59
N ARG A 340 8.97 18.15 -7.06
CA ARG A 340 8.45 16.79 -7.02
C ARG A 340 7.31 16.63 -6.02
N PHE A 341 7.38 17.30 -4.88
CA PHE A 341 6.32 17.27 -3.87
C PHE A 341 4.97 17.72 -4.47
N VAL A 342 4.93 18.85 -5.18
CA VAL A 342 3.71 19.33 -5.84
C VAL A 342 3.20 18.29 -6.87
N ALA A 343 4.08 17.79 -7.74
CA ALA A 343 3.67 16.83 -8.78
C ALA A 343 3.15 15.49 -8.22
N GLU A 344 3.71 14.99 -7.11
CA GLU A 344 3.24 13.74 -6.49
C GLU A 344 1.91 13.97 -5.73
N VAL A 345 1.69 15.15 -5.13
CA VAL A 345 0.41 15.56 -4.52
C VAL A 345 -0.68 15.71 -5.59
N GLU A 346 -0.44 16.45 -6.68
CA GLU A 346 -1.36 16.58 -7.82
C GLU A 346 -1.71 15.21 -8.43
N SER A 347 -0.77 14.25 -8.43
CA SER A 347 -1.04 12.88 -8.89
C SER A 347 -1.86 12.01 -7.92
N THR A 348 -2.11 12.50 -6.70
CA THR A 348 -2.83 11.79 -5.64
C THR A 348 -4.31 12.22 -5.53
N GLU A 349 -4.71 13.34 -6.14
CA GLU A 349 -6.12 13.79 -6.19
C GLU A 349 -6.94 13.01 -7.26
N LEU A 350 -7.49 11.84 -6.89
CA LEU A 350 -8.40 11.01 -7.71
C LEU A 350 -9.52 10.33 -6.89
#